data_AF-A0A366HAL0-F1
#
_entry.id   AF-A0A366HAL0-F1
#
_cell.length_a   1.000
_cell.length_b   1.000
_cell.length_c   1.000
_cell.angle_alpha   90.00
_cell.angle_beta   90.00
_cell.angle_gamma   90.00
#
_symmetry.space_group_name_H-M   'P 1'
#
loop_
_entity.id
_entity.type
_entity.pdbx_description
1 polymer ?
#
loop_
_entity_poly.entity_id
_entity_poly.type
_entity_poly.pdbx_seq_one_letter_code
_entity_poly.pdbx_strand_id
1 'polypeptide(L)'
;MSFDILQDFSKTEILQWVRENAFARVRKSDLLFIRWKLAAKTIEHDHRQEMDHWAANKPDFSRRDGLARQFNESINPQEKLRLLRQMRPYDLALQQHIERCKKLDKRQKHVDGLYRKYEEEQGNDNH
;
A
#
# COMPACT_ATOMS: atom_id res chain seq x y z
N MET A 1 -13.61 29.61 19.05
CA MET A 1 -13.06 28.79 17.94
C MET A 1 -12.39 27.52 18.47
N SER A 2 -13.10 26.59 19.13
CA SER A 2 -12.46 25.32 19.58
C SER A 2 -13.20 24.03 19.21
N PHE A 3 -14.49 24.09 18.86
CA PHE A 3 -15.26 22.89 18.50
C PHE A 3 -15.37 22.66 16.98
N ASP A 4 -15.24 23.68 16.14
CA ASP A 4 -15.32 23.53 14.67
C ASP A 4 -14.20 22.65 14.10
N ILE A 5 -12.99 22.75 14.67
CA ILE A 5 -11.84 21.93 14.24
C ILE A 5 -12.15 20.44 14.39
N LEU A 6 -12.94 20.05 15.40
CA LEU A 6 -13.28 18.64 15.65
C LEU A 6 -14.27 18.07 14.62
N GLN A 7 -15.03 18.92 13.92
CA GLN A 7 -16.02 18.45 12.92
C GLN A 7 -15.35 17.81 11.70
N ASP A 8 -14.11 18.20 11.40
CA ASP A 8 -13.34 17.67 10.27
C ASP A 8 -12.68 16.31 10.57
N PHE A 9 -12.80 15.80 11.80
CA PHE A 9 -12.15 14.57 12.26
C PHE A 9 -13.14 13.52 12.75
N SER A 10 -12.79 12.27 12.47
CA SER A 10 -13.55 11.13 12.93
C SER A 10 -13.43 10.96 14.45
N LYS A 11 -14.45 10.33 15.05
CA LYS A 11 -14.45 9.95 16.46
C LYS A 11 -13.20 9.15 16.84
N THR A 12 -12.73 8.27 15.97
CA THR A 12 -11.52 7.45 16.16
C THR A 12 -10.26 8.31 16.27
N GLU A 13 -10.10 9.31 15.40
CA GLU A 13 -8.97 10.24 15.42
C GLU A 13 -8.98 11.08 16.71
N ILE A 14 -10.14 11.63 17.08
CA ILE A 14 -10.29 12.44 18.29
C ILE A 14 -10.00 11.61 19.54
N LEU A 15 -10.56 10.40 19.65
CA LEU A 15 -10.32 9.51 20.79
C LEU A 15 -8.84 9.12 20.90
N GLN A 16 -8.17 8.86 19.77
CA GLN A 16 -6.75 8.56 19.78
C GLN A 16 -5.93 9.76 20.26
N TRP A 17 -6.25 10.97 19.80
CA TRP A 17 -5.60 12.18 20.28
C TRP A 17 -5.80 12.39 21.80
N VAL A 18 -7.04 12.25 22.30
CA VAL A 18 -7.36 12.40 23.73
C VAL A 18 -6.56 11.42 24.60
N ARG A 19 -6.36 10.19 24.11
CA ARG A 19 -5.54 9.18 24.81
C ARG A 19 -4.06 9.53 24.86
N GLU A 20 -3.54 10.16 23.80
CA GLU A 20 -2.11 10.48 23.68
C GLU A 20 -1.74 11.81 24.36
N ASN A 21 -2.67 12.76 24.46
CA ASN A 21 -2.39 14.14 24.88
C ASN A 21 -3.37 14.66 25.93
N ALA A 22 -3.77 13.79 26.88
CA ALA A 22 -4.72 14.17 27.92
C ALA A 22 -4.32 15.52 28.55
N PHE A 23 -5.27 16.46 28.59
CA PHE A 23 -5.15 17.83 29.13
C PHE A 23 -4.41 18.88 28.27
N ALA A 24 -3.91 18.54 27.08
CA ALA A 24 -3.37 19.54 26.15
C ALA A 24 -4.49 20.30 25.42
N ARG A 25 -4.19 21.51 24.93
CA ARG A 25 -5.08 22.22 24.00
C ARG A 25 -5.04 21.50 22.65
N VAL A 26 -6.20 21.17 22.10
CA VAL A 26 -6.31 20.60 20.75
C VAL A 26 -5.76 21.59 19.73
N ARG A 27 -4.76 21.18 18.96
CA ARG A 27 -4.35 21.86 17.73
C ARG A 27 -4.74 21.03 16.51
N LYS A 28 -4.95 21.71 15.38
CA LYS A 28 -5.33 21.04 14.13
C LYS A 28 -4.19 20.17 13.60
N SER A 29 -2.94 20.60 13.74
CA SER A 29 -1.76 19.80 13.40
C SER A 29 -1.71 18.49 14.19
N ASP A 30 -2.03 18.48 15.48
CA ASP A 30 -2.04 17.27 16.30
C ASP A 30 -3.04 16.23 15.77
N LEU A 31 -4.23 16.67 15.36
CA LEU A 31 -5.25 15.77 14.78
C LEU A 31 -4.88 15.31 13.37
N LEU A 32 -4.26 16.16 12.55
CA LEU A 32 -3.72 15.77 11.24
C LEU A 32 -2.59 14.74 11.38
N PHE A 33 -1.75 14.88 12.41
CA PHE A 33 -0.71 13.90 12.72
C PHE A 33 -1.32 12.55 13.08
N ILE A 34 -2.36 12.53 13.92
CA ILE A 34 -3.08 11.29 14.25
C ILE A 34 -3.70 10.65 13.00
N ARG A 35 -4.34 11.44 12.13
CA ARG A 35 -4.87 10.96 10.85
C ARG A 35 -3.79 10.29 10.01
N TRP A 36 -2.64 10.96 9.85
CA TRP A 36 -1.50 10.40 9.13
C TRP A 36 -1.01 9.11 9.79
N LYS A 37 -0.79 9.10 11.11
CA LYS A 37 -0.29 7.94 11.87
C LYS A 37 -1.18 6.71 11.72
N LEU A 38 -2.51 6.88 11.78
CA LEU A 38 -3.47 5.80 11.56
C LEU A 38 -3.42 5.27 10.13
N ALA A 39 -3.36 6.18 9.15
CA ALA A 39 -3.26 5.80 7.74
C ALA A 39 -1.94 5.10 7.41
N ALA A 40 -0.82 5.58 7.98
CA ALA A 40 0.52 5.01 7.85
C ALA A 40 0.58 3.58 8.40
N LYS A 41 0.05 3.36 9.61
CA LYS A 41 -0.01 2.02 10.21
C LYS A 41 -0.85 1.05 9.36
N THR A 42 -1.95 1.54 8.80
CA THR A 42 -2.84 0.73 7.96
C THR A 42 -2.14 0.32 6.66
N ILE A 43 -1.51 1.27 5.95
CA ILE A 43 -0.84 0.95 4.69
C ILE A 43 0.40 0.07 4.89
N GLU A 44 1.13 0.25 5.99
CA GLU A 44 2.26 -0.63 6.36
C GLU A 44 1.79 -2.07 6.58
N HIS A 45 0.67 -2.24 7.32
CA HIS A 45 0.07 -3.55 7.53
C HIS A 45 -0.35 -4.20 6.23
N ASP A 46 -1.02 -3.46 5.34
CA ASP A 46 -1.49 -3.98 4.06
C ASP A 46 -0.32 -4.36 3.12
N HIS A 47 0.76 -3.58 3.11
CA HIS A 47 1.98 -3.94 2.39
C HIS A 47 2.57 -5.26 2.90
N ARG A 48 2.68 -5.40 4.22
CA ARG A 48 3.19 -6.61 4.84
C ARG A 48 2.35 -7.83 4.48
N GLN A 49 1.02 -7.71 4.57
CA GLN A 49 0.11 -8.78 4.20
C GLN A 49 0.24 -9.19 2.71
N GLU A 50 0.35 -8.24 1.77
CA GLU A 50 0.55 -8.58 0.36
C GLU A 50 1.91 -9.26 0.13
N MET A 51 2.97 -8.81 0.81
CA MET A 51 4.29 -9.44 0.70
C MET A 51 4.31 -10.85 1.27
N ASP A 52 3.70 -11.07 2.44
CA ASP A 52 3.59 -12.38 3.06
C ASP A 52 2.74 -13.33 2.21
N HIS A 53 1.60 -12.85 1.70
CA HIS A 53 0.76 -13.60 0.78
C HIS A 53 1.50 -13.97 -0.51
N TRP A 54 2.26 -13.04 -1.11
CA TRP A 54 3.05 -13.32 -2.29
C TRP A 54 4.18 -14.29 -2.01
N ALA A 55 4.91 -14.13 -0.90
CA ALA A 55 5.98 -15.04 -0.52
C ALA A 55 5.48 -16.48 -0.34
N ALA A 56 4.29 -16.66 0.25
CA ALA A 56 3.68 -17.96 0.49
C ALA A 56 3.07 -18.59 -0.78
N ASN A 57 2.52 -17.80 -1.70
CA ASN A 57 1.70 -18.30 -2.80
C ASN A 57 2.27 -18.03 -4.20
N LYS A 58 3.44 -17.38 -4.33
CA LYS A 58 4.02 -17.10 -5.64
C LYS A 58 4.26 -18.41 -6.41
N PRO A 59 3.95 -18.46 -7.72
CA PRO A 59 4.29 -19.59 -8.55
C PRO A 59 5.82 -19.85 -8.59
N ASP A 60 6.21 -21.08 -8.87
CA ASP A 60 7.60 -21.43 -9.12
C ASP A 60 8.07 -20.87 -10.48
N PHE A 61 8.68 -19.69 -10.45
CA PHE A 61 9.21 -19.03 -11.64
C PHE A 61 10.40 -19.78 -12.26
N SER A 62 11.11 -20.63 -11.51
CA SER A 62 12.16 -21.48 -12.11
C SER A 62 11.58 -22.49 -13.10
N ARG A 63 10.39 -23.03 -12.80
CA ARG A 63 9.65 -23.87 -13.75
C ARG A 63 9.22 -23.09 -15.00
N ARG A 64 8.78 -21.84 -14.84
CA ARG A 64 8.44 -20.96 -15.97
C ARG A 64 9.65 -20.68 -16.85
N ASP A 65 10.82 -20.44 -16.25
CA ASP A 65 12.07 -20.23 -17.00
C ASP A 65 12.50 -21.50 -17.76
N GLY A 66 12.28 -22.68 -17.17
CA GLY A 66 12.46 -23.96 -17.88
C GLY A 66 11.57 -24.10 -19.12
N LEU A 67 10.29 -23.74 -19.00
CA LEU A 67 9.35 -23.72 -20.15
C LEU A 67 9.77 -22.70 -21.21
N ALA A 68 10.29 -21.54 -20.81
CA ALA A 68 10.78 -20.52 -21.74
C ALA A 68 12.02 -21.01 -22.52
N ARG A 69 12.93 -21.75 -21.88
CA ARG A 69 14.07 -22.39 -22.57
C ARG A 69 13.59 -23.41 -23.60
N GLN A 70 12.69 -24.31 -23.21
CA GLN A 70 12.10 -25.29 -24.14
C GLN A 70 11.38 -24.60 -25.31
N PHE A 71 10.73 -23.47 -25.07
CA PHE A 71 10.07 -22.70 -26.11
C PHE A 71 11.07 -22.14 -27.14
N ASN A 72 12.20 -21.64 -26.65
CA ASN A 72 13.27 -21.09 -27.49
C ASN A 72 13.98 -22.16 -28.32
N GLU A 73 14.17 -23.35 -27.73
CA GLU A 73 14.82 -24.51 -28.38
C GLU A 73 13.91 -25.22 -29.39
N SER A 74 12.60 -25.20 -29.17
CA SER A 74 11.65 -25.86 -30.07
C SER A 74 11.59 -25.17 -31.43
N ILE A 75 11.52 -25.97 -32.50
CA ILE A 75 11.26 -25.50 -33.88
C ILE A 75 9.80 -25.77 -34.32
N ASN A 76 9.04 -26.55 -33.54
CA ASN A 76 7.67 -26.93 -33.87
C ASN A 76 6.68 -25.85 -33.39
N PRO A 77 5.91 -25.20 -34.29
CA PRO A 77 4.94 -24.18 -33.93
C PRO A 77 3.85 -24.64 -32.94
N GLN A 78 3.40 -25.90 -33.05
CA GLN A 78 2.37 -26.43 -32.14
C GLN A 78 2.91 -26.61 -30.72
N GLU A 79 4.16 -27.05 -30.60
CA GLU A 79 4.83 -27.21 -29.31
C GLU A 79 5.10 -25.85 -28.67
N LYS A 80 5.54 -24.87 -29.46
CA LYS A 80 5.65 -23.48 -29.03
C LYS A 80 4.33 -22.94 -28.46
N LEU A 81 3.22 -23.18 -29.15
CA LEU A 81 1.90 -22.76 -28.67
C LEU A 81 1.51 -23.46 -27.35
N ARG A 82 1.81 -24.76 -27.21
CA ARG A 82 1.57 -25.52 -25.98
C ARG A 82 2.36 -24.94 -24.80
N LEU A 83 3.65 -24.64 -25.00
CA LEU A 83 4.53 -24.06 -23.98
C LEU A 83 4.07 -22.65 -23.58
N LEU A 84 3.66 -21.81 -24.53
CA LEU A 84 3.07 -20.49 -24.23
C LEU A 84 1.83 -20.59 -23.34
N ARG A 85 0.94 -21.55 -23.63
CA ARG A 85 -0.26 -21.78 -22.80
C ARG A 85 0.10 -22.20 -21.38
N GLN A 86 1.19 -22.94 -21.20
CA GLN A 86 1.67 -23.36 -19.88
C GLN A 86 2.36 -22.22 -19.11
N MET A 87 2.99 -21.27 -19.80
CA MET A 87 3.59 -20.09 -19.16
C MET A 87 2.56 -19.02 -18.75
N ARG A 88 1.42 -18.93 -19.47
CA ARG A 88 0.38 -17.92 -19.23
C ARG A 88 -0.05 -17.76 -17.75
N PRO A 89 -0.27 -18.81 -16.95
CA PRO A 89 -0.68 -18.66 -15.55
C PRO A 89 0.36 -17.93 -14.69
N TYR A 90 1.66 -18.13 -14.97
CA TYR A 90 2.75 -17.47 -14.25
C TYR A 90 2.78 -15.97 -14.53
N ASP A 91 2.65 -15.60 -15.81
CA ASP A 91 2.61 -14.19 -16.22
C ASP A 91 1.36 -13.50 -15.64
N LEU A 92 0.21 -14.18 -15.63
CA LEU A 92 -1.02 -13.66 -15.02
C LEU A 92 -0.86 -13.42 -13.51
N ALA A 93 -0.31 -14.40 -12.78
CA ALA A 93 -0.08 -14.27 -11.35
C ALA A 93 0.86 -13.10 -11.01
N LEU A 94 1.94 -12.95 -11.79
CA LEU A 94 2.87 -11.83 -11.65
C LEU A 94 2.18 -10.49 -11.93
N GLN A 95 1.41 -10.40 -13.01
CA GLN A 95 0.70 -9.18 -13.37
C GLN A 95 -0.31 -8.77 -12.29
N GLN A 96 -1.07 -9.74 -11.75
CA GLN A 96 -2.00 -9.48 -10.66
C GLN A 96 -1.30 -8.97 -9.40
N HIS A 97 -0.15 -9.55 -9.05
CA HIS A 97 0.65 -9.07 -7.93
C HIS A 97 1.16 -7.64 -8.16
N ILE A 98 1.70 -7.34 -9.34
CA ILE A 98 2.14 -5.99 -9.71
C ILE A 98 0.98 -4.98 -9.59
N GLU A 99 -0.22 -5.34 -10.05
CA GLU A 99 -1.39 -4.45 -9.94
C GLU A 99 -1.84 -4.23 -8.48
N ARG A 100 -1.70 -5.24 -7.61
CA ARG A 100 -1.94 -5.05 -6.16
C ARG A 100 -0.90 -4.13 -5.54
N CYS A 101 0.40 -4.30 -5.86
CA CYS A 101 1.46 -3.40 -5.41
C CYS A 101 1.22 -1.96 -5.89
N LYS A 102 0.87 -1.74 -7.16
CA LYS A 102 0.55 -0.40 -7.68
C LYS A 102 -0.61 0.27 -6.95
N LYS A 103 -1.62 -0.51 -6.52
CA LYS A 103 -2.74 0.03 -5.71
C LYS A 103 -2.25 0.45 -4.32
N LEU A 104 -1.37 -0.34 -3.71
CA LEU A 104 -0.74 0.02 -2.44
C LEU A 104 0.14 1.27 -2.59
N ASP A 105 0.95 1.38 -3.63
CA ASP A 105 1.78 2.55 -3.90
C ASP A 105 0.94 3.83 -4.06
N LYS A 106 -0.22 3.75 -4.73
CA LYS A 106 -1.16 4.88 -4.84
C LYS A 106 -1.70 5.30 -3.47
N ARG A 107 -1.99 4.34 -2.59
CA ARG A 107 -2.45 4.60 -1.22
C ARG A 107 -1.31 5.17 -0.38
N GLN A 108 -0.08 4.68 -0.53
CA GLN A 108 1.10 5.24 0.14
C GLN A 108 1.30 6.71 -0.24
N LYS A 109 1.19 7.06 -1.53
CA LYS A 109 1.25 8.47 -1.98
C LYS A 109 0.17 9.35 -1.33
N HIS A 110 -1.02 8.79 -1.08
CA HIS A 110 -2.05 9.50 -0.34
C HIS A 110 -1.64 9.74 1.12
N VAL A 111 -1.08 8.73 1.79
CA VAL A 111 -0.53 8.86 3.15
C VAL A 111 0.60 9.89 3.20
N ASP A 112 1.51 9.89 2.23
CA ASP A 112 2.58 10.90 2.14
C ASP A 112 1.99 12.32 1.99
N GLY A 113 0.88 12.46 1.27
CA GLY A 113 0.14 13.71 1.17
C GLY A 113 -0.50 14.15 2.49
N LEU A 114 -0.95 13.22 3.33
CA LEU A 114 -1.44 13.53 4.69
C LEU A 114 -0.31 14.05 5.58
N TYR A 115 0.89 13.49 5.44
CA TYR A 115 2.06 13.95 6.18
C TYR A 115 2.44 15.39 5.81
N ARG A 116 2.47 15.71 4.52
CA ARG A 116 2.74 17.08 4.05
C ARG A 116 1.74 18.09 4.59
N LYS A 117 0.44 17.75 4.59
CA LYS A 117 -0.61 18.60 5.17
C LYS A 117 -0.39 18.84 6.67
N TYR A 118 0.08 17.81 7.38
CA TYR A 118 0.47 17.97 8.78
C TYR A 118 1.65 18.92 8.93
N GLU A 119 2.71 18.78 8.14
CA GLU A 119 3.90 19.66 8.20
C GLU A 119 3.54 21.12 7.90
N GLU A 120 2.69 21.36 6.89
CA GLU A 120 2.18 22.69 6.55
C GLU A 120 1.42 23.31 7.73
N GLU A 121 0.51 22.56 8.36
CA GLU A 121 -0.27 23.05 9.50
C GLU A 121 0.60 23.25 10.75
N GLN A 122 1.59 22.37 10.98
CA GLN A 122 2.52 22.50 12.10
C GLN A 122 3.38 23.77 11.95
N GLY A 123 3.76 24.15 10.73
CA GLY A 123 4.43 25.41 10.45
C GLY A 123 3.57 26.63 10.82
N ASN A 124 2.26 26.56 10.53
CA ASN A 124 1.29 27.61 10.86
C ASN A 124 1.03 27.71 12.37
N ASP A 125 0.99 26.59 13.09
CA ASP A 125 0.78 26.57 14.55
C ASP A 125 1.97 27.16 15.35
N ASN A 126 3.15 27.28 14.73
CA ASN A 126 4.37 27.78 15.36
C ASN A 126 4.69 29.25 15.03
N HIS A 127 3.84 29.93 14.24
CA HIS A 127 3.92 31.37 13.92
C HIS A 127 2.81 32.15 14.64
#